data_AF-A0A3D0QEY3-F1
#
_entry.id   AF-A0A3D0QEY3-F1
#
_cell.length_a   1.000
_cell.length_b   1.000
_cell.length_c   1.000
_cell.angle_alpha   90.00
_cell.angle_beta   90.00
_cell.angle_gamma   90.00
#
_symmetry.space_group_name_H-M   'P 1'
#
loop_
_entity.id
_entity.type
_entity.pdbx_description
1 polymer ?
#
loop_
_entity_poly.entity_id
_entity_poly.type
_entity_poly.pdbx_seq_one_letter_code
_entity_poly.pdbx_strand_id
1 'polypeptide(L)' 'LFDAGVFVNAFIRPGVPPGLEMLRTSYMATHEDVHLDKILNVFSEVGKKMGVIS' A
#
# COMPACT_ATOMS: atom_id res chain seq x y z
N LEU A 1 4.09 6.12 1.46
CA LEU A 1 4.49 4.84 0.81
C LEU A 1 5.54 5.07 -0.26
N PHE A 2 5.26 5.91 -1.27
CA PHE A 2 6.19 6.18 -2.36
C PHE A 2 7.55 6.70 -1.88
N ASP A 3 7.56 7.70 -1.00
CA ASP A 3 8.81 8.23 -0.41
C ASP A 3 9.56 7.22 0.47
N ALA A 4 8.86 6.20 0.98
CA ALA A 4 9.45 5.08 1.72
C ALA A 4 9.91 3.93 0.81
N GLY A 5 9.87 4.13 -0.52
CA GLY A 5 10.35 3.18 -1.52
C GLY A 5 9.36 2.06 -1.86
N VAL A 6 8.07 2.24 -1.59
CA VAL A 6 7.00 1.29 -1.98
C VAL A 6 6.00 1.99 -2.90
N PHE A 7 5.91 1.52 -4.14
CA PHE A 7 4.95 2.01 -5.12
C PHE A 7 3.69 1.14 -5.14
N VAL A 8 2.52 1.77 -5.09
CA VAL A 8 1.21 1.13 -5.19
C VAL A 8 0.28 1.99 -6.03
N ASN A 9 -0.74 1.36 -6.62
CA ASN A 9 -1.73 2.09 -7.40
C ASN A 9 -2.82 2.65 -6.50
N ALA A 10 -3.07 3.96 -6.58
CA ALA A 10 -4.19 4.60 -5.89
C ALA A 10 -5.44 4.54 -6.77
N PHE A 11 -6.52 3.98 -6.24
CA PHE A 11 -7.82 3.93 -6.88
C PHE A 11 -8.68 5.02 -6.24
N ILE A 12 -9.00 6.04 -7.04
CA ILE A 12 -9.77 7.20 -6.62
C ILE A 12 -10.97 7.40 -7.56
N ARG A 13 -11.93 8.22 -7.13
CA ARG A 13 -13.07 8.63 -7.96
C ARG A 13 -12.61 9.30 -9.27
N PRO A 14 -13.31 9.06 -10.40
CA PRO A 14 -14.53 8.26 -10.59
C PRO A 14 -14.29 6.75 -10.81
N GLY A 15 -13.05 6.26 -10.68
CA GLY A 15 -12.68 4.87 -10.97
C GLY A 15 -13.21 3.83 -9.97
N VAL A 16 -13.70 4.29 -8.81
CA VAL A 16 -14.38 3.49 -7.79
C VAL A 16 -15.58 4.27 -7.23
N PRO A 17 -16.61 3.59 -6.69
CA PRO A 17 -17.71 4.27 -5.99
C PRO A 17 -17.22 5.14 -4.82
N PRO A 18 -17.93 6.22 -4.46
CA PRO A 18 -17.58 7.05 -3.32
C PRO A 18 -17.48 6.24 -2.02
N GLY A 19 -16.41 6.45 -1.23
CA GLY A 19 -16.17 5.75 0.03
C GLY A 19 -15.43 4.41 -0.13
N LEU A 20 -15.12 4.01 -1.37
CA LEU A 20 -14.35 2.81 -1.69
C LEU A 20 -12.99 3.14 -2.31
N GLU A 21 -12.46 4.34 -2.06
CA GLU A 21 -11.09 4.70 -2.41
C GLU A 21 -10.10 3.77 -1.69
N MET A 22 -9.11 3.26 -2.42
CA MET A 22 -8.19 2.26 -1.89
C MET A 22 -6.82 2.30 -2.56
N LEU A 23 -5.84 1.74 -1.87
CA LEU A 23 -4.53 1.46 -2.42
C LEU A 23 -4.48 -0.01 -2.84
N ARG A 24 -4.34 -0.27 -4.15
CA ARG A 24 -4.30 -1.63 -4.68
C ARG A 24 -2.85 -2.11 -4.77
N THR A 25 -2.54 -3.16 -4.01
CA THR A 25 -1.29 -3.91 -4.15
C THR A 25 -1.43 -4.97 -5.24
N SER A 26 -0.38 -5.18 -6.03
CA SER A 26 -0.32 -6.23 -7.05
C SER A 26 1.02 -6.94 -6.91
N TYR A 27 0.98 -8.22 -6.54
CA TYR A 27 2.17 -9.02 -6.32
C TYR A 27 2.57 -9.75 -7.60
N MET A 28 3.88 -9.95 -7.79
CA MET A 28 4.46 -10.64 -8.93
C MET A 28 5.22 -11.87 -8.44
N ALA A 29 5.28 -12.93 -9.25
CA ALA A 29 6.04 -14.14 -8.94
C ALA A 29 7.54 -13.90 -8.71
N THR A 30 8.07 -12.76 -9.16
CA THR A 30 9.45 -12.32 -8.95
C THR A 30 9.69 -11.63 -7.60
N HIS A 31 8.66 -11.46 -6.76
CA HIS A 31 8.89 -10.98 -5.40
C HIS A 31 9.49 -12.09 -4.54
N GLU A 32 10.44 -11.71 -3.70
CA GLU A 32 11.06 -12.56 -2.69
C GLU A 32 10.51 -12.16 -1.32
N ASP A 33 10.68 -13.02 -0.32
CA ASP A 33 10.17 -12.78 1.04
C ASP A 33 10.66 -11.44 1.61
N VAL A 34 11.93 -11.08 1.36
CA VAL A 34 12.50 -9.78 1.77
C VAL A 34 11.77 -8.58 1.17
N HIS A 35 11.25 -8.70 -0.06
CA HIS A 35 10.44 -7.65 -0.68
C HIS A 35 9.09 -7.53 0.03
N LEU A 36 8.44 -8.66 0.34
CA LEU A 36 7.15 -8.69 1.02
C LEU A 36 7.25 -8.18 2.45
N ASP A 37 8.29 -8.57 3.19
CA ASP A 37 8.56 -8.09 4.54
C ASP A 37 8.78 -6.58 4.56
N LYS A 38 9.55 -6.05 3.60
CA LYS A 38 9.73 -4.61 3.45
C LYS A 38 8.40 -3.90 3.20
N ILE A 39 7.56 -4.43 2.31
CA ILE A 39 6.23 -3.86 2.02
C ILE A 39 5.40 -3.81 3.30
N LEU A 40 5.28 -4.94 4.03
CA LEU A 40 4.49 -5.02 5.26
C LEU A 40 4.98 -4.04 6.34
N ASN A 41 6.29 -3.95 6.54
CA ASN A 41 6.87 -3.02 7.52
C ASN A 41 6.57 -1.57 7.16
N VAL A 42 6.77 -1.18 5.89
CA VAL A 42 6.48 0.19 5.42
C VAL A 42 4.99 0.51 5.53
N PHE A 43 4.10 -0.43 5.21
CA PHE A 43 2.66 -0.26 5.39
C PHE A 43 2.27 -0.09 6.86
N SER A 44 2.86 -0.88 7.76
CA SER A 44 2.65 -0.77 9.22
C SER A 44 3.09 0.59 9.75
N GLU A 45 4.31 1.02 9.43
CA GLU A 45 4.84 2.30 9.88
C GLU A 45 4.04 3.50 9.36
N VAL A 46 3.76 3.54 8.05
CA VAL A 46 3.01 4.65 7.45
C VAL A 46 1.55 4.61 7.89
N GLY A 47 0.94 3.42 7.97
CA GLY A 47 -0.44 3.25 8.39
C GLY A 47 -0.68 3.73 9.83
N LYS A 48 0.24 3.41 10.75
CA LYS A 48 0.21 3.93 12.14
C LYS A 48 0.41 5.44 12.20
N LYS A 49 1.40 5.97 11.45
CA LYS A 49 1.65 7.43 11.37
C LYS A 49 0.44 8.21 10.85
N MET A 50 -0.31 7.63 9.92
CA MET A 50 -1.51 8.24 9.34
C MET A 50 -2.79 7.95 10.15
N GLY A 51 -2.72 7.13 11.20
CA GLY A 51 -3.87 6.77 12.03
C GLY A 51 -4.89 5.84 11.34
N VAL A 52 -4.48 5.13 10.30
CA VAL A 52 -5.35 4.20 9.54
C VAL A 52 -5.41 2.83 10.20
N ILE A 53 -4.34 2.42 10.87
CA ILE A 53 -4.21 1.14 11.59
C ILE A 53 -3.44 1.37 12.91
N SER A 54 -3.65 0.50 13.92
CA SER A 54 -3.06 0.59 15.27
C SER A 54 -1.89 -0.36 15.50
#